data_AF-A0A7R8VL08-F1
#
_entry.id   AF-A0A7R8VL08-F1
#
_cell.length_a   1.000
_cell.length_b   1.000
_cell.length_c   1.000
_cell.angle_alpha   90.00
_cell.angle_beta   90.00
_cell.angle_gamma   90.00
#
_symmetry.space_group_name_H-M   'P 1'
#
loop_
_entity.id
_entity.type
_entity.pdbx_description
1 polymer ?
#
loop_
_entity_poly.entity_id
_entity_poly.type
_entity_poly.pdbx_seq_one_letter_code
_entity_poly.pdbx_strand_id
1 'polypeptide(L)'
;MRLTINVFTWKSRDAQNGGASSTGSSALTPGWKLFGKTASKPADLEPEVGLGIPDSPASIRSSGSGSKKYEDVVASSSALILHNRPSNLPAKSQDEELKHRLEYQGMVEAARKKEMKEVKIRKKQLQQQLKLEEQLANAARVWNNEILPKWDLMRNSRKARDLWWSGIPPSVRGKVWKLAIGNDLNITHQLYDICVARAQERLRAAENSSCVDTPDCMFPESGDNPDKEASVELIQLDISRTFPHLCIFQKGGPYYDILHCLLGAYVCYRPDVGYVQGMSFIAAVLILNMEAADAFVCFANLLNRPCHMAFFHLNQPMVSLAL
;
A
#
# COMPACT_ATOMS: atom_id res chain seq x y z
N MET A 1 4.50 -13.40 12.07
CA MET A 1 3.56 -13.13 10.96
C MET A 1 4.02 -11.86 10.27
N ARG A 2 4.72 -11.97 9.12
CA ARG A 2 5.18 -10.81 8.33
C ARG A 2 4.17 -10.57 7.21
N LEU A 3 3.57 -9.38 7.18
CA LEU A 3 2.71 -8.90 6.11
C LEU A 3 3.55 -8.72 4.83
N THR A 4 3.59 -9.73 3.97
CA THR A 4 4.02 -9.56 2.58
C THR A 4 2.87 -8.89 1.82
N ILE A 5 2.84 -7.56 1.85
CA ILE A 5 1.94 -6.79 0.99
C ILE A 5 2.52 -6.85 -0.42
N ASN A 6 1.84 -7.57 -1.31
CA ASN A 6 2.06 -7.46 -2.76
C ASN A 6 1.59 -6.06 -3.21
N VAL A 7 2.48 -5.06 -3.11
CA VAL A 7 2.18 -3.65 -3.42
C VAL A 7 1.98 -3.37 -4.93
N PHE A 8 2.12 -4.36 -5.82
CA PHE A 8 2.10 -4.10 -7.26
C PHE A 8 1.06 -4.93 -8.02
N THR A 9 -0.18 -4.45 -8.02
CA THR A 9 -1.07 -4.52 -9.19
C THR A 9 -1.94 -3.28 -9.23
N TRP A 10 -1.55 -2.25 -9.98
CA TRP A 10 -2.45 -1.16 -10.33
C TRP A 10 -2.60 -1.08 -11.85
N LYS A 11 -3.87 -1.12 -12.31
CA LYS A 11 -4.26 -0.91 -13.70
C LYS A 11 -4.92 0.47 -13.78
N SER A 12 -4.29 1.41 -14.47
CA SER A 12 -4.86 2.71 -14.78
C SER A 12 -6.17 2.55 -15.55
N ARG A 13 -7.18 3.33 -15.14
CA ARG A 13 -8.40 3.55 -15.90
C ARG A 13 -8.46 5.04 -16.21
N ASP A 14 -8.33 5.36 -17.49
CA ASP A 14 -8.52 6.71 -18.02
C ASP A 14 -9.96 7.18 -17.78
N ALA A 15 -10.11 8.45 -17.44
CA ALA A 15 -11.37 9.18 -17.55
C ALA A 15 -11.10 10.51 -18.26
N GLN A 16 -11.75 10.66 -19.41
CA GLN A 16 -11.76 11.82 -20.28
C GLN A 16 -12.80 12.85 -19.78
N ASN A 17 -12.32 14.09 -19.65
CA ASN A 17 -12.95 15.37 -20.03
C ASN A 17 -14.15 15.98 -19.26
N GLY A 18 -14.06 17.30 -19.04
CA GLY A 18 -15.21 18.20 -18.80
C GLY A 18 -15.03 19.17 -17.63
N GLY A 19 -14.63 20.41 -17.90
CA GLY A 19 -14.45 21.46 -16.90
C GLY A 19 -15.71 22.25 -16.52
N ALA A 20 -15.63 22.99 -15.41
CA ALA A 20 -16.17 24.35 -15.23
C ALA A 20 -15.81 24.88 -13.83
N SER A 21 -15.50 26.16 -13.79
CA SER A 21 -15.14 27.04 -12.68
C SER A 21 -16.26 27.29 -11.64
N SER A 22 -15.91 27.45 -10.35
CA SER A 22 -16.17 28.69 -9.57
C SER A 22 -15.78 28.57 -8.08
N THR A 23 -15.19 29.67 -7.62
CA THR A 23 -14.99 30.29 -6.30
C THR A 23 -15.63 29.72 -5.02
N GLY A 24 -14.87 29.77 -3.90
CA GLY A 24 -15.37 30.29 -2.61
C GLY A 24 -15.12 29.47 -1.32
N SER A 25 -14.24 30.01 -0.47
CA SER A 25 -14.19 29.97 1.02
C SER A 25 -14.12 28.67 1.85
N SER A 26 -12.98 28.58 2.55
CA SER A 26 -12.80 28.41 4.01
C SER A 26 -13.38 27.22 4.79
N ALA A 27 -12.41 26.52 5.40
CA ALA A 27 -12.39 25.94 6.75
C ALA A 27 -12.72 24.45 6.94
N LEU A 28 -11.89 23.86 7.81
CA LEU A 28 -12.04 22.64 8.63
C LEU A 28 -11.35 21.36 8.14
N THR A 29 -10.26 21.07 8.85
CA THR A 29 -9.60 19.77 9.04
C THR A 29 -10.59 18.63 9.33
N PRO A 30 -10.44 17.44 8.70
CA PRO A 30 -11.10 16.23 9.18
C PRO A 30 -10.12 15.34 9.97
N GLY A 31 -10.25 15.36 11.30
CA GLY A 31 -9.66 14.35 12.18
C GLY A 31 -10.35 13.00 11.99
N TRP A 32 -9.55 11.94 11.91
CA TRP A 32 -10.03 10.56 11.84
C TRP A 32 -10.44 10.08 13.23
N LYS A 33 -11.71 9.65 13.39
CA LYS A 33 -12.15 8.83 14.53
C LYS A 33 -13.08 7.74 14.03
N LEU A 34 -12.51 6.56 13.76
CA LEU A 34 -13.23 5.31 13.56
C LEU A 34 -13.09 4.46 14.83
N PHE A 35 -14.20 3.81 15.22
CA PHE A 35 -14.35 2.81 16.29
C PHE A 35 -14.63 3.32 17.71
N GLY A 36 -15.92 3.44 18.03
CA GLY A 36 -16.46 3.25 19.37
C GLY A 36 -16.63 1.75 19.65
N LYS A 37 -16.04 1.31 20.76
CA LYS A 37 -16.23 0.00 21.42
C LYS A 37 -17.64 -0.10 22.00
N THR A 38 -18.31 -1.23 21.78
CA THR A 38 -19.14 -1.85 22.82
C THR A 38 -18.88 -3.36 22.83
N ALA A 39 -18.60 -3.87 24.03
CA ALA A 39 -18.33 -5.26 24.33
C ALA A 39 -19.62 -5.98 24.71
N SER A 40 -19.77 -7.25 24.32
CA SER A 40 -20.53 -8.23 25.10
C SER A 40 -20.01 -9.65 24.80
N LYS A 41 -19.98 -10.45 25.87
CA LYS A 41 -19.38 -11.79 26.03
C LYS A 41 -20.17 -12.90 25.29
N PRO A 42 -19.56 -14.09 25.10
CA PRO A 42 -20.17 -15.22 24.38
C PRO A 42 -20.98 -16.14 25.32
N ALA A 43 -21.94 -16.86 24.74
CA ALA A 43 -22.62 -18.00 25.35
C ALA A 43 -22.73 -19.13 24.30
N ASP A 44 -22.69 -20.34 24.80
CA ASP A 44 -22.23 -21.58 24.16
C ASP A 44 -23.17 -22.20 23.12
N LEU A 45 -22.59 -23.05 22.26
CA LEU A 45 -23.26 -23.97 21.33
C LEU A 45 -22.91 -25.41 21.69
N GLU A 46 -23.92 -26.28 21.78
CA GLU A 46 -23.84 -27.73 21.55
C GLU A 46 -25.02 -28.13 20.62
N PRO A 47 -24.89 -29.19 19.79
CA PRO A 47 -25.74 -29.45 18.63
C PRO A 47 -26.73 -30.60 18.84
N GLU A 48 -27.89 -30.55 18.16
CA GLU A 48 -28.78 -31.71 18.03
C GLU A 48 -29.45 -31.71 16.64
N VAL A 49 -29.70 -32.91 16.15
CA VAL A 49 -29.92 -33.28 14.74
C VAL A 49 -31.40 -33.61 14.56
N GLY A 50 -32.05 -33.15 13.48
CA GLY A 50 -33.44 -33.57 13.22
C GLY A 50 -34.01 -33.10 11.88
N LEU A 51 -34.13 -34.05 10.96
CA LEU A 51 -34.86 -33.97 9.67
C LEU A 51 -36.38 -33.88 9.90
N GLY A 52 -37.09 -33.07 9.10
CA GLY A 52 -38.54 -33.19 8.95
C GLY A 52 -39.27 -31.95 8.39
N ILE A 53 -39.68 -32.03 7.12
CA ILE A 53 -40.77 -31.26 6.46
C ILE A 53 -41.64 -32.34 5.78
N PRO A 54 -42.96 -32.19 5.52
CA PRO A 54 -43.90 -31.07 5.79
C PRO A 54 -45.15 -31.51 6.58
N ASP A 55 -45.97 -30.55 7.04
CA ASP A 55 -47.43 -30.60 6.80
C ASP A 55 -48.12 -29.29 7.18
N SER A 56 -49.14 -28.93 6.41
CA SER A 56 -50.14 -27.89 6.65
C SER A 56 -51.48 -28.42 6.13
N PRO A 57 -52.67 -27.90 6.51
CA PRO A 57 -52.94 -26.82 7.47
C PRO A 57 -53.99 -27.21 8.53
N ALA A 58 -53.99 -26.55 9.69
CA ALA A 58 -55.14 -26.57 10.60
C ALA A 58 -55.52 -25.13 10.99
N SER A 59 -56.78 -24.80 10.72
CA SER A 59 -57.47 -23.58 11.10
C SER A 59 -57.32 -23.25 12.59
N ILE A 60 -56.92 -22.02 12.89
CA ILE A 60 -57.35 -21.34 14.10
C ILE A 60 -57.91 -19.97 13.69
N ARG A 61 -59.22 -19.83 13.90
CA ARG A 61 -59.89 -18.53 13.94
C ARG A 61 -59.59 -17.89 15.29
N SER A 62 -59.13 -16.64 15.31
CA SER A 62 -59.50 -15.70 16.36
C SER A 62 -59.47 -14.27 15.85
N SER A 63 -60.65 -13.67 15.87
CA SER A 63 -60.97 -12.25 15.74
C SER A 63 -60.19 -11.36 16.72
N GLY A 64 -59.75 -10.19 16.26
CA GLY A 64 -59.21 -9.13 17.13
C GLY A 64 -58.69 -7.92 16.37
N SER A 65 -59.31 -6.77 16.61
CA SER A 65 -59.04 -5.44 16.03
C SER A 65 -57.69 -4.84 16.47
N GLY A 66 -57.08 -4.02 15.60
CA GLY A 66 -56.22 -2.90 16.04
C GLY A 66 -54.75 -2.92 15.59
N SER A 67 -54.41 -1.92 14.76
CA SER A 67 -53.04 -1.42 14.45
C SER A 67 -52.07 -2.38 13.76
N LYS A 68 -52.08 -2.35 12.42
CA LYS A 68 -50.96 -2.84 11.60
C LYS A 68 -49.72 -1.98 11.85
N LYS A 69 -48.83 -2.44 12.74
CA LYS A 69 -47.42 -2.03 12.72
C LYS A 69 -46.83 -2.52 11.40
N TYR A 70 -46.32 -1.59 10.61
CA TYR A 70 -45.44 -1.93 9.49
C TYR A 70 -44.18 -2.55 10.10
N GLU A 71 -44.05 -3.87 10.03
CA GLU A 71 -42.75 -4.51 10.18
C GLU A 71 -41.92 -4.11 8.97
N ASP A 72 -40.99 -3.20 9.20
CA ASP A 72 -39.93 -2.86 8.26
C ASP A 72 -38.99 -4.07 8.19
N VAL A 73 -39.39 -5.06 7.40
CA VAL A 73 -38.51 -6.16 7.02
C VAL A 73 -37.45 -5.54 6.14
N VAL A 74 -36.33 -5.16 6.76
CA VAL A 74 -35.11 -4.75 6.08
C VAL A 74 -34.57 -5.97 5.32
N ALA A 75 -35.19 -6.26 4.19
CA ALA A 75 -34.64 -7.17 3.22
C ALA A 75 -33.38 -6.50 2.65
N SER A 76 -32.30 -7.28 2.59
CA SER A 76 -31.02 -6.97 1.94
C SER A 76 -31.13 -5.86 0.89
N SER A 77 -30.19 -4.90 0.86
CA SER A 77 -30.20 -3.68 0.00
C SER A 77 -30.37 -3.89 -1.52
N SER A 78 -30.50 -5.14 -1.96
CA SER A 78 -30.75 -5.63 -3.32
C SER A 78 -32.18 -6.14 -3.55
N ALA A 79 -33.00 -6.26 -2.50
CA ALA A 79 -34.38 -6.71 -2.58
C ALA A 79 -35.28 -5.51 -2.92
N LEU A 80 -35.79 -5.49 -4.15
CA LEU A 80 -36.82 -4.55 -4.55
C LEU A 80 -38.10 -4.93 -3.79
N ILE A 81 -38.47 -4.18 -2.75
CA ILE A 81 -39.65 -4.48 -1.93
C ILE A 81 -40.87 -3.81 -2.57
N LEU A 82 -41.82 -4.61 -3.05
CA LEU A 82 -43.09 -4.11 -3.57
C LEU A 82 -43.96 -3.65 -2.40
N HIS A 83 -44.12 -2.33 -2.24
CA HIS A 83 -45.00 -1.75 -1.23
C HIS A 83 -46.43 -1.58 -1.78
N ASN A 84 -47.44 -1.77 -0.91
CA ASN A 84 -48.84 -1.52 -1.26
C ASN A 84 -49.15 -0.01 -1.30
N ARG A 85 -50.13 0.37 -2.13
CA ARG A 85 -50.62 1.76 -2.22
C ARG A 85 -51.20 2.20 -0.86
N PRO A 86 -50.88 3.40 -0.35
CA PRO A 86 -51.49 3.92 0.88
C PRO A 86 -53.02 4.00 0.76
N SER A 87 -53.73 3.76 1.87
CA SER A 87 -55.21 3.75 1.96
C SER A 87 -55.91 5.06 1.55
N ASN A 88 -55.14 6.13 1.38
CA ASN A 88 -55.65 7.49 1.16
C ASN A 88 -55.72 7.84 -0.34
N LEU A 89 -55.23 6.96 -1.22
CA LEU A 89 -55.32 7.10 -2.68
C LEU A 89 -56.39 6.18 -3.25
N PRO A 90 -57.10 6.58 -4.32
CA PRO A 90 -58.09 5.73 -4.99
C PRO A 90 -57.49 4.42 -5.48
N ALA A 91 -58.33 3.38 -5.54
CA ALA A 91 -57.94 2.05 -5.99
C ALA A 91 -57.30 2.11 -7.38
N LYS A 92 -56.24 1.34 -7.55
CA LYS A 92 -55.50 1.26 -8.80
C LYS A 92 -56.39 0.66 -9.89
N SER A 93 -56.36 1.21 -11.11
CA SER A 93 -57.08 0.59 -12.23
C SER A 93 -56.43 -0.75 -12.57
N GLN A 94 -57.20 -1.69 -13.11
CA GLN A 94 -56.69 -3.02 -13.48
C GLN A 94 -55.53 -2.92 -14.48
N ASP A 95 -55.59 -1.97 -15.42
CA ASP A 95 -54.54 -1.72 -16.41
C ASP A 95 -53.25 -1.16 -15.77
N GLU A 96 -53.37 -0.24 -14.81
CA GLU A 96 -52.23 0.34 -14.08
C GLU A 96 -51.56 -0.70 -13.16
N GLU A 97 -52.35 -1.59 -12.55
CA GLU A 97 -51.89 -2.72 -11.74
C GLU A 97 -51.06 -3.72 -12.56
N LEU A 98 -51.56 -4.10 -13.74
CA LEU A 98 -50.86 -5.00 -14.67
C LEU A 98 -49.55 -4.37 -15.16
N LYS A 99 -49.55 -3.08 -15.52
CA LYS A 99 -48.36 -2.37 -15.98
C LYS A 99 -47.26 -2.36 -14.92
N HIS A 100 -47.58 -2.00 -13.68
CA HIS A 100 -46.59 -2.01 -12.59
C HIS A 100 -46.05 -3.42 -12.29
N ARG A 101 -46.89 -4.45 -12.40
CA ARG A 101 -46.47 -5.84 -12.20
C ARG A 101 -45.43 -6.26 -13.25
N LEU A 102 -45.66 -5.91 -14.51
CA LEU A 102 -44.72 -6.18 -15.61
C LEU A 102 -43.41 -5.40 -15.44
N GLU A 103 -43.48 -4.12 -15.07
CA GLU A 103 -42.29 -3.29 -14.82
C GLU A 103 -41.46 -3.82 -13.65
N TYR A 104 -42.10 -4.18 -12.54
CA TYR A 104 -41.43 -4.78 -11.39
C TYR A 104 -40.76 -6.11 -11.74
N GLN A 105 -41.46 -6.98 -12.48
CA GLN A 105 -40.88 -8.24 -12.95
C GLN A 105 -39.63 -7.99 -13.81
N GLY A 106 -39.71 -7.06 -14.77
CA GLY A 106 -38.57 -6.67 -15.59
C GLY A 106 -37.39 -6.13 -14.77
N MET A 107 -37.67 -5.33 -13.73
CA MET A 107 -36.66 -4.80 -12.82
C MET A 107 -35.98 -5.89 -11.99
N VAL A 108 -36.74 -6.85 -11.45
CA VAL A 108 -36.20 -8.00 -10.69
C VAL A 108 -35.36 -8.91 -11.59
N GLU A 109 -35.82 -9.19 -12.80
CA GLU A 109 -35.06 -9.98 -13.78
C GLU A 109 -33.76 -9.28 -14.19
N ALA A 110 -33.81 -7.96 -14.41
CA ALA A 110 -32.63 -7.15 -14.70
C ALA A 110 -31.63 -7.14 -13.52
N ALA A 111 -32.12 -7.02 -12.29
CA ALA A 111 -31.30 -7.08 -11.08
C ALA A 111 -30.60 -8.44 -10.93
N ARG A 112 -31.33 -9.55 -11.07
CA ARG A 112 -30.77 -10.91 -11.05
C ARG A 112 -29.73 -11.12 -12.15
N LYS A 113 -29.99 -10.61 -13.37
CA LYS A 113 -29.06 -10.71 -14.50
C LYS A 113 -27.78 -9.90 -14.26
N LYS A 114 -27.88 -8.72 -13.64
CA LYS A 114 -26.72 -7.89 -13.27
C LYS A 114 -25.88 -8.58 -12.19
N GLU A 115 -26.52 -9.08 -11.13
CA GLU A 115 -25.86 -9.80 -10.05
C GLU A 115 -25.12 -11.04 -10.57
N MET A 116 -25.77 -11.86 -11.42
CA MET A 116 -25.13 -13.03 -12.01
C MET A 116 -23.90 -12.67 -12.87
N LYS A 117 -23.93 -11.53 -13.57
CA LYS A 117 -22.76 -11.02 -14.32
C LYS A 117 -21.65 -10.57 -13.36
N GLU A 118 -21.97 -9.84 -12.30
CA GLU A 118 -21.01 -9.39 -11.29
C GLU A 118 -20.35 -10.58 -10.57
N VAL A 119 -21.12 -11.59 -10.19
CA VAL A 119 -20.60 -12.83 -9.59
C VAL A 119 -19.67 -13.56 -10.56
N LYS A 120 -20.00 -13.65 -11.84
CA LYS A 120 -19.12 -14.26 -12.86
C LYS A 120 -17.82 -13.48 -13.03
N ILE A 121 -17.88 -12.15 -13.09
CA ILE A 121 -16.70 -11.28 -13.19
C ILE A 121 -15.82 -11.44 -11.95
N ARG A 122 -16.41 -11.38 -10.75
CA ARG A 122 -15.70 -11.55 -9.48
C ARG A 122 -15.05 -12.91 -9.36
N LYS A 123 -15.74 -13.99 -9.76
CA LYS A 123 -15.18 -15.35 -9.79
C LYS A 123 -13.99 -15.46 -10.74
N LYS A 124 -14.09 -14.89 -11.95
CA LYS A 124 -12.99 -14.88 -12.92
C LYS A 124 -11.77 -14.10 -12.40
N GLN A 125 -12.00 -12.95 -11.76
CA GLN A 125 -10.92 -12.15 -11.15
C GLN A 125 -10.24 -12.90 -10.01
N LEU A 126 -11.01 -13.57 -9.15
CA LEU A 126 -10.46 -14.37 -8.06
C LEU A 126 -9.62 -15.54 -8.59
N GLN A 127 -10.11 -16.27 -9.60
CA GLN A 127 -9.36 -17.35 -10.23
C GLN A 127 -8.04 -16.87 -10.85
N GLN A 128 -8.03 -15.68 -11.47
CA GLN A 128 -6.81 -15.08 -12.01
C GLN A 128 -5.80 -14.73 -10.90
N GLN A 129 -6.27 -14.19 -9.77
CA GLN A 129 -5.42 -13.88 -8.62
C GLN A 129 -4.79 -15.13 -8.02
N LEU A 130 -5.58 -16.19 -7.79
CA LEU A 130 -5.09 -17.45 -7.25
C LEU A 130 -4.04 -18.08 -8.18
N LYS A 131 -4.26 -18.06 -9.49
CA LYS A 131 -3.29 -18.57 -10.47
C LYS A 131 -1.97 -17.79 -10.43
N LEU A 132 -2.02 -16.46 -10.29
CA LEU A 132 -0.83 -15.63 -10.17
C LEU A 132 -0.08 -15.91 -8.86
N GLU A 133 -0.81 -16.05 -7.75
CA GLU A 133 -0.24 -16.38 -6.45
C GLU A 133 0.46 -17.74 -6.46
N GLU A 134 -0.15 -18.75 -7.08
CA GLU A 134 0.45 -20.07 -7.28
C GLU A 134 1.73 -20.01 -8.11
N GLN A 135 1.73 -19.22 -9.20
CA GLN A 135 2.92 -18.99 -10.02
C GLN A 135 4.04 -18.32 -9.22
N LEU A 136 3.73 -17.30 -8.44
CA LEU A 136 4.69 -16.61 -7.56
C LEU A 136 5.24 -17.55 -6.48
N ALA A 137 4.39 -18.36 -5.86
CA ALA A 137 4.80 -19.35 -4.85
C ALA A 137 5.71 -20.43 -5.44
N ASN A 138 5.37 -20.95 -6.63
CA ASN A 138 6.20 -21.92 -7.34
C ASN A 138 7.57 -21.32 -7.71
N ALA A 139 7.59 -20.10 -8.25
CA ALA A 139 8.84 -19.41 -8.54
C ALA A 139 9.67 -19.18 -7.28
N ALA A 140 9.06 -18.76 -6.17
CA ALA A 140 9.75 -18.55 -4.90
C ALA A 140 10.34 -19.84 -4.34
N ARG A 141 9.66 -20.98 -4.50
CA ARG A 141 10.18 -22.30 -4.13
C ARG A 141 11.44 -22.66 -4.92
N VAL A 142 11.43 -22.44 -6.24
CA VAL A 142 12.60 -22.70 -7.10
C VAL A 142 13.77 -21.78 -6.71
N TRP A 143 13.51 -20.50 -6.46
CA TRP A 143 14.52 -19.55 -6.00
C TRP A 143 15.16 -20.01 -4.68
N ASN A 144 14.37 -20.37 -3.67
CA ASN A 144 14.87 -20.76 -2.35
C ASN A 144 15.58 -22.12 -2.33
N ASN A 145 15.07 -23.11 -3.09
CA ASN A 145 15.55 -24.48 -2.97
C ASN A 145 16.62 -24.84 -3.99
N GLU A 146 16.65 -24.18 -5.15
CA GLU A 146 17.52 -24.56 -6.25
C GLU A 146 18.56 -23.49 -6.61
N ILE A 147 18.15 -22.22 -6.70
CA ILE A 147 19.02 -21.15 -7.21
C ILE A 147 19.86 -20.53 -6.08
N LEU A 148 19.23 -20.00 -5.03
CA LEU A 148 19.92 -19.28 -3.95
C LEU A 148 20.99 -20.12 -3.24
N PRO A 149 20.79 -21.42 -2.92
CA PRO A 149 21.81 -22.22 -2.24
C PRO A 149 23.09 -22.43 -3.07
N LYS A 150 22.99 -22.32 -4.40
CA LYS A 150 24.09 -22.52 -5.34
C LYS A 150 24.27 -21.29 -6.23
N TRP A 151 24.16 -20.10 -5.64
CA TRP A 151 24.11 -18.83 -6.35
C TRP A 151 25.19 -18.70 -7.42
N ASP A 152 26.45 -18.97 -7.08
CA ASP A 152 27.58 -18.77 -8.00
C ASP A 152 27.53 -19.64 -9.25
N LEU A 153 26.99 -20.86 -9.12
CA LEU A 153 26.82 -21.79 -10.22
C LEU A 153 25.54 -21.50 -11.01
N MET A 154 24.47 -21.09 -10.32
CA MET A 154 23.13 -21.05 -10.89
C MET A 154 22.72 -19.68 -11.44
N ARG A 155 23.34 -18.57 -11.02
CA ARG A 155 22.93 -17.20 -11.40
C ARG A 155 22.88 -16.97 -12.92
N ASN A 156 23.75 -17.64 -13.67
CA ASN A 156 23.85 -17.54 -15.12
C ASN A 156 23.13 -18.66 -15.88
N SER A 157 22.50 -19.60 -15.18
CA SER A 157 21.74 -20.69 -15.81
C SER A 157 20.53 -20.15 -16.57
N ARG A 158 20.13 -20.82 -17.66
CA ARG A 158 18.90 -20.48 -18.41
C ARG A 158 17.68 -20.41 -17.48
N LYS A 159 17.54 -21.38 -16.58
CA LYS A 159 16.47 -21.44 -15.59
C LYS A 159 16.41 -20.20 -14.70
N ALA A 160 17.55 -19.74 -14.18
CA ALA A 160 17.60 -18.53 -13.37
C ALA A 160 17.26 -17.28 -14.19
N ARG A 161 17.78 -17.17 -15.43
CA ARG A 161 17.49 -16.03 -16.32
C ARG A 161 16.02 -15.94 -16.72
N ASP A 162 15.39 -17.05 -17.07
CA ASP A 162 13.97 -17.09 -17.45
C ASP A 162 13.07 -16.70 -16.27
N LEU A 163 13.38 -17.20 -15.07
CA LEU A 163 12.68 -16.83 -13.84
C LEU A 163 12.92 -15.37 -13.45
N TRP A 164 14.14 -14.86 -13.64
CA TRP A 164 14.44 -13.46 -13.39
C TRP A 164 13.68 -12.56 -14.37
N TRP A 165 13.67 -12.90 -15.65
CA TRP A 165 12.94 -12.16 -16.69
C TRP A 165 11.44 -12.13 -16.43
N SER A 166 10.89 -13.23 -15.89
CA SER A 166 9.49 -13.31 -15.46
C SER A 166 9.18 -12.48 -14.22
N GLY A 167 10.21 -11.99 -13.52
CA GLY A 167 10.11 -11.19 -12.31
C GLY A 167 10.48 -11.97 -11.04
N ILE A 168 11.29 -11.36 -10.19
CA ILE A 168 11.70 -11.96 -8.91
C ILE A 168 10.55 -11.83 -7.89
N PRO A 169 10.11 -12.94 -7.26
CA PRO A 169 9.07 -12.90 -6.24
C PRO A 169 9.45 -11.97 -5.06
N PRO A 170 8.51 -11.16 -4.53
CA PRO A 170 8.82 -10.20 -3.47
C PRO A 170 9.49 -10.83 -2.24
N SER A 171 9.10 -12.06 -1.87
CA SER A 171 9.63 -12.77 -0.70
C SER A 171 11.12 -13.15 -0.78
N VAL A 172 11.69 -13.22 -1.98
CA VAL A 172 13.11 -13.56 -2.19
C VAL A 172 13.93 -12.39 -2.73
N ARG A 173 13.27 -11.28 -3.09
CA ARG A 173 13.88 -10.15 -3.78
C ARG A 173 15.08 -9.57 -3.04
N GLY A 174 14.94 -9.32 -1.74
CA GLY A 174 16.03 -8.79 -0.91
C GLY A 174 17.27 -9.69 -0.93
N LYS A 175 17.09 -11.01 -0.81
CA LYS A 175 18.19 -11.99 -0.84
C LYS A 175 18.89 -11.99 -2.20
N VAL A 176 18.13 -12.03 -3.28
CA VAL A 176 18.68 -12.03 -4.66
C VAL A 176 19.41 -10.72 -4.93
N TRP A 177 18.84 -9.58 -4.56
CA TRP A 177 19.45 -8.27 -4.77
C TRP A 177 20.74 -8.08 -3.98
N LYS A 178 20.78 -8.51 -2.71
CA LYS A 178 22.00 -8.48 -1.91
C LYS A 178 23.14 -9.24 -2.59
N LEU A 179 22.87 -10.43 -3.12
CA LEU A 179 23.86 -11.24 -3.84
C LEU A 179 24.24 -10.66 -5.21
N ALA A 180 23.29 -10.06 -5.93
CA ALA A 180 23.52 -9.50 -7.26
C ALA A 180 24.25 -8.14 -7.23
N ILE A 181 23.97 -7.31 -6.22
CA ILE A 181 24.63 -6.03 -6.00
C ILE A 181 26.05 -6.27 -5.47
N GLY A 182 26.20 -7.21 -4.53
CA GLY A 182 27.47 -7.51 -3.87
C GLY A 182 27.81 -6.50 -2.77
N ASN A 183 29.01 -6.67 -2.20
CA ASN A 183 29.54 -5.78 -1.17
C ASN A 183 31.05 -5.55 -1.37
N ASP A 184 31.41 -5.05 -2.55
CA ASP A 184 32.80 -4.77 -2.92
C ASP A 184 33.43 -3.67 -2.04
N LEU A 185 32.60 -2.83 -1.41
CA LEU A 185 33.01 -1.81 -0.44
C LEU A 185 33.25 -2.36 0.98
N ASN A 186 33.01 -3.66 1.21
CA ASN A 186 33.17 -4.32 2.51
C ASN A 186 32.45 -3.59 3.66
N ILE A 187 31.29 -3.01 3.38
CA ILE A 187 30.50 -2.26 4.37
C ILE A 187 29.90 -3.26 5.37
N THR A 188 30.05 -2.97 6.66
CA THR A 188 29.52 -3.78 7.76
C THR A 188 28.26 -3.16 8.34
N HIS A 189 27.43 -3.96 9.03
CA HIS A 189 26.25 -3.43 9.73
C HIS A 189 26.64 -2.48 10.86
N GLN A 190 27.75 -2.75 11.54
CA GLN A 190 28.29 -1.86 12.58
C GLN A 190 28.63 -0.47 12.03
N LEU A 191 29.18 -0.40 10.81
CA LEU A 191 29.44 0.89 10.16
C LEU A 191 28.14 1.66 9.91
N TYR A 192 27.08 0.97 9.47
CA TYR A 192 25.76 1.59 9.32
C TYR A 192 25.25 2.15 10.65
N ASP A 193 25.34 1.39 11.74
CA ASP A 193 24.89 1.83 13.07
C ASP A 193 25.64 3.09 13.55
N ILE A 194 26.97 3.12 13.34
CA ILE A 194 27.80 4.29 13.65
C ILE A 194 27.37 5.51 12.81
N CYS A 195 27.12 5.32 11.52
CA CYS A 195 26.70 6.40 10.63
C CYS A 195 25.30 6.92 10.96
N VAL A 196 24.36 6.05 11.34
CA VAL A 196 23.03 6.45 11.80
C VAL A 196 23.13 7.27 13.09
N ALA A 197 23.91 6.81 14.07
CA ALA A 197 24.11 7.54 15.31
C ALA A 197 24.65 8.95 15.07
N ARG A 198 25.65 9.07 14.18
CA ARG A 198 26.20 10.37 13.76
C ARG A 198 25.18 11.24 13.03
N ALA A 199 24.35 10.66 12.16
CA ALA A 199 23.31 11.40 11.45
C ALA A 199 22.27 11.96 12.43
N GLN A 200 21.83 11.15 13.40
CA GLN A 200 20.84 11.53 14.40
C GLN A 200 21.36 12.60 15.36
N GLU A 201 22.61 12.50 15.82
CA GLU A 201 23.24 13.50 16.66
C GLU A 201 23.25 14.88 15.99
N ARG A 202 23.55 14.92 14.69
CA ARG A 202 23.54 16.18 13.92
C ARG A 202 22.16 16.78 13.75
N LEU A 203 21.13 15.95 13.51
CA LEU A 203 19.75 16.43 13.43
C LEU A 203 19.31 17.06 14.76
N ARG A 204 19.66 16.42 15.89
CA ARG A 204 19.38 16.95 17.23
C ARG A 204 20.14 18.25 17.51
N ALA A 205 21.39 18.35 17.08
CA ALA A 205 22.18 19.56 17.24
C ALA A 205 21.58 20.75 16.46
N ALA A 206 21.13 20.51 15.22
CA ALA A 206 20.46 21.53 14.41
C ALA A 206 19.13 22.00 15.04
N GLU A 207 18.33 21.08 15.60
CA GLU A 207 17.10 21.41 16.32
C GLU A 207 17.36 22.21 17.60
N ASN A 208 18.43 21.91 18.33
CA ASN A 208 18.80 22.62 19.56
C ASN A 208 19.44 24.00 19.29
N SER A 209 20.11 24.19 18.16
CA SER A 209 20.62 25.50 17.75
C SER A 209 19.51 26.48 17.34
N SER A 210 18.33 25.97 16.97
CA SER A 210 17.17 26.78 16.57
C SER A 210 16.44 27.45 17.75
N CYS A 211 16.77 27.18 19.01
CA CYS A 211 15.97 27.62 20.17
C CYS A 211 16.66 28.57 21.17
N VAL A 212 17.84 29.13 20.85
CA VAL A 212 18.57 30.02 21.77
C VAL A 212 18.79 31.40 21.16
N ASP A 213 17.85 32.32 21.40
CA ASP A 213 18.09 33.77 21.29
C ASP A 213 18.93 34.24 22.50
N THR A 214 20.26 34.11 22.42
CA THR A 214 21.17 34.79 23.37
C THR A 214 22.16 35.68 22.60
N PRO A 215 22.15 37.01 22.83
CA PRO A 215 22.94 37.96 22.05
C PRO A 215 24.32 38.25 22.65
N ASP A 216 24.98 37.28 23.30
CA ASP A 216 26.34 37.51 23.83
C ASP A 216 27.07 36.22 24.20
N CYS A 217 27.82 35.62 23.27
CA CYS A 217 29.11 34.97 23.57
C CYS A 217 29.87 34.56 22.29
N MET A 218 31.15 34.94 22.25
CA MET A 218 32.15 34.64 21.22
C MET A 218 32.29 33.13 20.95
N PHE A 219 32.19 32.78 19.65
CA PHE A 219 32.79 31.67 18.92
C PHE A 219 33.01 30.31 19.63
N PRO A 220 32.40 29.26 19.06
CA PRO A 220 33.16 28.12 18.61
C PRO A 220 33.14 28.09 17.07
N GLU A 221 34.34 28.09 16.47
CA GLU A 221 34.54 27.71 15.07
C GLU A 221 34.04 26.27 14.86
N SER A 222 32.75 26.12 14.60
CA SER A 222 32.22 24.92 13.96
C SER A 222 32.38 25.16 12.47
N GLY A 223 33.24 24.37 11.82
CA GLY A 223 33.37 24.32 10.37
C GLY A 223 32.10 23.77 9.73
N ASP A 224 31.01 24.53 9.81
CA ASP A 224 29.72 24.24 9.22
C ASP A 224 29.85 24.44 7.72
N ASN A 225 29.98 23.30 7.02
CA ASN A 225 29.91 23.27 5.58
C ASN A 225 28.47 23.60 5.17
N PRO A 226 28.20 24.69 4.44
CA PRO A 226 26.86 25.03 3.95
C PRO A 226 26.23 23.91 3.12
N ASP A 227 27.05 23.08 2.47
CA ASP A 227 26.62 21.91 1.70
C ASP A 227 25.88 20.83 2.53
N LYS A 228 26.09 20.81 3.86
CA LYS A 228 25.51 19.79 4.76
C LYS A 228 24.09 20.11 5.19
N GLU A 229 23.79 21.37 5.47
CA GLU A 229 22.42 21.83 5.79
C GLU A 229 21.53 21.71 4.54
N ALA A 230 22.06 22.07 3.38
CA ALA A 230 21.42 21.84 2.07
C ALA A 230 21.09 20.36 1.84
N SER A 231 21.94 19.43 2.27
CA SER A 231 21.67 17.98 2.14
C SER A 231 20.45 17.53 2.96
N VAL A 232 20.24 18.09 4.16
CA VAL A 232 19.08 17.75 5.02
C VAL A 232 17.77 18.25 4.39
N GLU A 233 17.75 19.49 3.90
CA GLU A 233 16.58 20.05 3.22
C GLU A 233 16.22 19.26 1.95
N LEU A 234 17.22 18.90 1.15
CA LEU A 234 17.04 18.09 -0.05
C LEU A 234 16.48 16.70 0.28
N ILE A 235 16.97 16.06 1.34
CA ILE A 235 16.44 14.76 1.82
C ILE A 235 14.97 14.89 2.18
N GLN A 236 14.59 15.91 2.97
CA GLN A 236 13.19 16.11 3.38
C GLN A 236 12.27 16.37 2.18
N LEU A 237 12.71 17.22 1.25
CA LEU A 237 11.99 17.51 0.02
C LEU A 237 11.78 16.23 -0.80
N ASP A 238 12.83 15.44 -0.99
CA ASP A 238 12.77 14.21 -1.77
C ASP A 238 11.88 13.14 -1.12
N ILE A 239 11.98 12.95 0.20
CA ILE A 239 11.11 12.01 0.93
C ILE A 239 9.63 12.39 0.73
N SER A 240 9.30 13.68 0.77
CA SER A 240 7.91 14.14 0.58
C SER A 240 7.30 13.68 -0.76
N ARG A 241 8.12 13.61 -1.81
CA ARG A 241 7.72 13.19 -3.17
C ARG A 241 8.09 11.73 -3.52
N THR A 242 8.64 10.97 -2.57
CA THR A 242 9.03 9.56 -2.80
C THR A 242 7.82 8.65 -2.66
N PHE A 243 7.30 8.16 -3.78
CA PHE A 243 6.10 7.29 -3.85
C PHE A 243 4.92 7.77 -2.98
N PRO A 244 4.43 9.02 -3.16
CA PRO A 244 3.50 9.66 -2.23
C PRO A 244 2.16 8.94 -2.12
N HIS A 245 1.71 8.27 -3.18
CA HIS A 245 0.45 7.51 -3.18
C HIS A 245 0.47 6.28 -2.26
N LEU A 246 1.65 5.82 -1.83
CA LEU A 246 1.75 4.74 -0.85
C LEU A 246 1.55 5.24 0.58
N CYS A 247 1.80 6.53 0.85
CA CYS A 247 1.70 7.15 2.19
C CYS A 247 2.52 6.45 3.28
N ILE A 248 3.58 5.72 2.91
CA ILE A 248 4.42 4.95 3.86
C ILE A 248 5.76 5.60 4.14
N PHE A 249 6.24 6.45 3.22
CA PHE A 249 7.54 7.11 3.33
C PHE A 249 7.43 8.55 3.79
N GLN A 250 6.24 9.17 3.74
CA GLN A 250 6.01 10.55 4.18
C GLN A 250 5.92 10.62 5.72
N LYS A 251 6.04 11.83 6.28
CA LYS A 251 6.01 12.05 7.73
C LYS A 251 4.79 11.38 8.39
N GLY A 252 5.03 10.57 9.41
CA GLY A 252 4.01 9.74 10.08
C GLY A 252 3.81 8.35 9.47
N GLY A 253 4.45 8.05 8.32
CA GLY A 253 4.46 6.73 7.71
C GLY A 253 5.49 5.78 8.35
N PRO A 254 5.28 4.46 8.30
CA PRO A 254 6.12 3.48 8.99
C PRO A 254 7.57 3.38 8.48
N TYR A 255 7.87 3.87 7.27
CA TYR A 255 9.21 3.84 6.69
C TYR A 255 9.88 5.22 6.64
N TYR A 256 9.22 6.28 7.12
CA TYR A 256 9.76 7.65 7.09
C TYR A 256 11.10 7.74 7.81
N ASP A 257 11.14 7.34 9.09
CA ASP A 257 12.36 7.42 9.91
C ASP A 257 13.47 6.51 9.37
N ILE A 258 13.11 5.33 8.86
CA ILE A 258 14.06 4.37 8.29
C ILE A 258 14.72 4.96 7.04
N LEU A 259 13.92 5.56 6.14
CA LEU A 259 14.42 6.21 4.93
C LEU A 259 15.29 7.41 5.26
N HIS A 260 14.85 8.26 6.20
CA HIS A 260 15.61 9.42 6.64
C HIS A 260 16.95 9.03 7.28
N CYS A 261 16.96 8.01 8.15
CA CYS A 261 18.18 7.51 8.77
C CYS A 261 19.14 6.90 7.75
N LEU A 262 18.64 6.13 6.76
CA LEU A 262 19.49 5.52 5.74
C LEU A 262 20.17 6.58 4.87
N LEU A 263 19.42 7.59 4.40
CA LEU A 263 19.96 8.68 3.59
C LEU A 263 20.95 9.53 4.40
N GLY A 264 20.60 9.89 5.63
CA GLY A 264 21.49 10.62 6.54
C GLY A 264 22.78 9.83 6.83
N ALA A 265 22.68 8.52 7.07
CA ALA A 265 23.83 7.65 7.26
C ALA A 265 24.74 7.60 6.03
N TYR A 266 24.18 7.66 4.82
CA TYR A 266 24.96 7.71 3.59
C TYR A 266 25.75 9.02 3.46
N VAL A 267 25.13 10.15 3.77
CA VAL A 267 25.82 11.45 3.82
C VAL A 267 26.95 11.43 4.86
N CYS A 268 26.77 10.74 5.99
CA CYS A 268 27.86 10.55 6.97
C CYS A 268 28.99 9.68 6.46
N TYR A 269 28.67 8.66 5.65
CA TYR A 269 29.61 7.69 5.12
C TYR A 269 30.42 8.25 3.95
N ARG A 270 29.78 8.99 3.05
CA ARG A 270 30.38 9.64 1.86
C ARG A 270 30.08 11.14 1.86
N PRO A 271 30.70 11.93 2.76
CA PRO A 271 30.49 13.37 2.82
C PRO A 271 31.00 14.10 1.58
N ASP A 272 31.89 13.47 0.80
CA ASP A 272 32.39 13.93 -0.49
C ASP A 272 31.31 13.95 -1.58
N VAL A 273 30.37 13.00 -1.51
CA VAL A 273 29.23 12.93 -2.44
C VAL A 273 28.03 13.69 -1.87
N GLY A 274 27.83 13.58 -0.54
CA GLY A 274 26.66 14.12 0.12
C GLY A 274 25.37 13.46 -0.36
N TYR A 275 24.29 14.24 -0.35
CA TYR A 275 22.99 13.81 -0.89
C TYR A 275 22.78 14.38 -2.29
N VAL A 276 22.43 13.53 -3.24
CA VAL A 276 22.01 13.96 -4.59
C VAL A 276 20.54 13.65 -4.80
N GLN A 277 19.83 14.61 -5.40
CA GLN A 277 18.41 14.50 -5.68
C GLN A 277 18.08 13.19 -6.41
N GLY A 278 17.05 12.49 -5.92
CA GLY A 278 16.58 11.21 -6.45
C GLY A 278 17.12 9.97 -5.71
N MET A 279 18.15 10.13 -4.87
CA MET A 279 18.67 9.04 -4.03
C MET A 279 17.60 8.40 -3.14
N SER A 280 16.62 9.18 -2.68
CA SER A 280 15.48 8.70 -1.89
C SER A 280 14.70 7.57 -2.56
N PHE A 281 14.49 7.61 -3.87
CA PHE A 281 13.72 6.60 -4.59
C PHE A 281 14.45 5.25 -4.61
N ILE A 282 15.78 5.28 -4.81
CA ILE A 282 16.61 4.08 -4.79
C ILE A 282 16.60 3.47 -3.38
N ALA A 283 16.83 4.29 -2.36
CA ALA A 283 16.80 3.86 -0.96
C ALA A 283 15.42 3.28 -0.57
N ALA A 284 14.33 3.95 -0.97
CA ALA A 284 12.96 3.51 -0.71
C ALA A 284 12.66 2.13 -1.31
N VAL A 285 13.10 1.87 -2.54
CA VAL A 285 12.94 0.55 -3.18
C VAL A 285 13.72 -0.52 -2.43
N LEU A 286 14.92 -0.21 -1.92
CA LEU A 286 15.72 -1.18 -1.16
C LEU A 286 15.08 -1.50 0.19
N ILE A 287 14.68 -0.51 0.99
CA ILE A 287 14.10 -0.74 2.33
C ILE A 287 12.73 -1.43 2.30
N LEU A 288 12.01 -1.43 1.17
CA LEU A 288 10.81 -2.24 1.00
C LEU A 288 11.10 -3.73 0.87
N ASN A 289 12.32 -4.11 0.50
CA ASN A 289 12.68 -5.47 0.13
C ASN A 289 13.72 -6.10 1.06
N MET A 290 14.37 -5.34 1.93
CA MET A 290 15.36 -5.82 2.90
C MET A 290 15.45 -4.93 4.14
N GLU A 291 16.13 -5.41 5.18
CA GLU A 291 16.33 -4.66 6.43
C GLU A 291 17.26 -3.45 6.21
N ALA A 292 17.16 -2.43 7.07
CA ALA A 292 17.81 -1.13 6.84
C ALA A 292 19.34 -1.22 6.66
N ALA A 293 20.01 -2.07 7.45
CA ALA A 293 21.45 -2.27 7.33
C ALA A 293 21.84 -2.94 5.99
N ASP A 294 21.09 -3.97 5.57
CA ASP A 294 21.28 -4.61 4.26
C ASP A 294 21.00 -3.63 3.12
N ALA A 295 19.96 -2.82 3.26
CA ALA A 295 19.59 -1.79 2.30
C ALA A 295 20.69 -0.73 2.18
N PHE A 296 21.29 -0.30 3.29
CA PHE A 296 22.41 0.63 3.29
C PHE A 296 23.64 0.06 2.57
N VAL A 297 24.00 -1.20 2.86
CA VAL A 297 25.10 -1.89 2.18
C VAL A 297 24.84 -1.94 0.67
N CYS A 298 23.64 -2.37 0.26
CA CYS A 298 23.25 -2.43 -1.15
C CYS A 298 23.25 -1.04 -1.80
N PHE A 299 22.73 -0.03 -1.10
CA PHE A 299 22.62 1.33 -1.57
C PHE A 299 24.00 1.94 -1.86
N ALA A 300 24.92 1.84 -0.91
CA ALA A 300 26.27 2.36 -1.07
C ALA A 300 27.06 1.65 -2.18
N ASN A 301 26.96 0.32 -2.27
CA ASN A 301 27.61 -0.43 -3.34
C ASN A 301 27.00 -0.13 -4.72
N LEU A 302 25.67 0.06 -4.80
CA LEU A 302 24.98 0.40 -6.05
C LEU A 302 25.42 1.78 -6.56
N LEU A 303 25.48 2.77 -5.67
CA LEU A 303 25.89 4.13 -6.00
C LEU A 303 27.37 4.25 -6.36
N ASN A 304 28.21 3.34 -5.86
CA ASN A 304 29.63 3.28 -6.21
C ASN A 304 29.91 2.65 -7.59
N ARG A 305 28.90 2.10 -8.27
CA ARG A 305 29.10 1.54 -9.62
C ARG A 305 29.39 2.65 -10.63
N PRO A 306 30.26 2.41 -11.64
CA PRO A 306 30.69 3.44 -12.59
C PRO A 306 29.56 4.20 -13.27
N CYS A 307 28.45 3.52 -13.60
CA CYS A 307 27.28 4.15 -14.18
C CYS A 307 26.65 5.17 -13.22
N HIS A 308 26.37 4.80 -11.98
CA HIS A 308 25.79 5.71 -10.99
C HIS A 308 26.78 6.81 -10.61
N MET A 309 28.07 6.51 -10.47
CA MET A 309 29.11 7.50 -10.21
C MET A 309 29.16 8.56 -11.32
N ALA A 310 29.07 8.16 -12.59
CA ALA A 310 29.07 9.11 -13.72
C ALA A 310 27.87 10.09 -13.67
N PHE A 311 26.68 9.60 -13.30
CA PHE A 311 25.48 10.43 -13.23
C PHE A 311 25.36 11.26 -11.94
N PHE A 312 25.83 10.74 -10.80
CA PHE A 312 25.72 11.43 -9.50
C PHE A 312 26.89 12.37 -9.20
N HIS A 313 28.09 12.12 -9.76
CA HIS A 313 29.23 13.02 -9.58
C HIS A 313 29.33 14.11 -10.65
N LEU A 314 28.37 14.17 -11.60
CA LEU A 314 28.37 15.14 -12.71
C LEU A 314 29.71 15.18 -13.48
N ASN A 315 30.47 14.09 -13.49
CA ASN A 315 31.72 13.98 -14.23
C ASN A 315 31.40 13.71 -15.72
N GLN A 316 31.22 14.80 -16.47
CA GLN A 316 31.01 14.86 -17.92
C GLN A 316 31.84 13.85 -18.74
N PRO A 317 33.15 13.63 -18.51
CA PRO A 317 33.92 12.66 -19.30
C PRO A 317 33.55 11.19 -19.05
N MET A 318 33.01 10.83 -17.89
CA MET A 318 32.58 9.45 -17.61
C MET A 318 31.19 9.14 -18.18
N VAL A 319 30.32 10.14 -18.32
CA VAL A 319 28.97 9.98 -18.90
C VAL A 319 29.06 9.58 -20.39
N SER A 320 30.07 10.07 -21.10
CA SER A 320 30.38 9.71 -22.50
C SER A 320 30.80 8.24 -22.68
N LEU A 321 31.39 7.62 -21.64
CA LEU A 321 31.88 6.24 -21.67
C LEU A 321 30.85 5.21 -21.17
N ALA A 322 29.79 5.66 -20.50
CA ALA A 322 28.75 4.80 -19.92
C ALA A 322 27.51 4.64 -20.82
N LEU A 323 27.44 5.39 -21.92
CA LEU A 323 26.45 5.28 -23.00
C LEU A 323 27.04 4.54 -24.20
#